data_AF-A0A8C5U4W6-F1
#
_entry.id   AF-A0A8C5U4W6-F1
#
_cell.length_a   1.000
_cell.length_b   1.000
_cell.length_c   1.000
_cell.angle_alpha   90.00
_cell.angle_beta   90.00
_cell.angle_gamma   90.00
#
_symmetry.space_group_name_H-M   'P 1'
#
loop_
_entity.id
_entity.type
_entity.pdbx_description
1 polymer ?
#
loop_
_entity_poly.entity_id
_entity_poly.type
_entity_poly.pdbx_seq_one_letter_code
_entity_poly.pdbx_strand_id
1 'polypeptide(L)'
;MGGAVPVPVPVPVLLLAALAAGLCAAQYEQYSVRGFPAAALEPLQRAYARALEQYADARWAESAQGLEASLRLHRLLRDSEAHCHRRCAGEPPAGEDPRELRLFGRLLLRAGCLRSCKRELPVFQLRYPPAQTLRDFQRRQPYQYLHYALFKSNKIEKAVSAAHTFLQKNPKHEMTLRYLNYYRTLLDVDEYLVDLEAQPYEPIFVRSVKLYNNGDFRSSAADMEQALAEYYKAYEDCLAGCEGAYELQEFKDFYPAIAGSGGLGVADLGRPSGVQHLPFSPRPLCERAAVQGGLRDRAHPQRGRLLRGEICGHHVPLPAVRLLQA
;
A
#
# COMPACT_ATOMS: atom_id res chain seq x y z
N MET A 1 -46.77 16.09 -28.78
CA MET A 1 -45.44 16.74 -28.80
C MET A 1 -45.34 17.61 -27.56
N GLY A 2 -44.72 17.10 -26.49
CA GLY A 2 -44.49 17.85 -25.26
C GLY A 2 -43.06 17.56 -24.81
N GLY A 3 -42.12 18.40 -25.24
CA GLY A 3 -40.71 18.27 -24.86
C GLY A 3 -40.49 18.82 -23.46
N ALA A 4 -39.99 17.97 -22.55
CA ALA A 4 -39.52 18.39 -21.25
C ALA A 4 -38.22 19.20 -21.41
N VAL A 5 -38.25 20.45 -20.97
CA VAL A 5 -37.08 21.34 -20.93
C VAL A 5 -36.24 20.98 -19.70
N PRO A 6 -34.92 20.79 -19.82
CA PRO A 6 -34.05 20.52 -18.67
C PRO A 6 -33.93 21.78 -17.80
N VAL A 7 -34.27 21.65 -16.52
CA VAL A 7 -34.12 22.71 -15.51
C VAL A 7 -32.64 22.88 -15.16
N PRO A 8 -32.07 24.09 -15.21
CA PRO A 8 -30.68 24.31 -14.85
C PRO A 8 -30.48 24.11 -13.34
N VAL A 9 -29.55 23.24 -12.97
CA VAL A 9 -29.17 23.01 -11.56
C VAL A 9 -28.43 24.26 -11.06
N PRO A 10 -28.84 24.86 -9.92
CA PRO A 10 -28.22 26.08 -9.44
C PRO A 10 -26.76 25.83 -9.02
N VAL A 11 -25.86 26.67 -9.54
CA VAL A 11 -24.41 26.73 -9.24
C VAL A 11 -24.03 26.50 -7.75
N PRO A 12 -24.77 27.00 -6.74
CA PRO A 12 -24.46 26.71 -5.34
C PRO A 12 -24.57 25.24 -4.94
N VAL A 13 -25.41 24.43 -5.60
CA VAL A 13 -25.56 22.99 -5.33
C VAL A 13 -24.35 22.21 -5.85
N LEU A 14 -23.78 22.63 -6.99
CA LEU A 14 -22.52 22.11 -7.53
C LEU A 14 -21.33 22.47 -6.62
N LEU A 15 -21.31 23.69 -6.08
CA LEU A 15 -20.28 24.12 -5.12
C LEU A 15 -20.35 23.35 -3.80
N LEU A 16 -21.56 23.12 -3.28
CA LEU A 16 -21.78 22.33 -2.05
C LEU A 16 -21.44 20.85 -2.25
N ALA A 17 -21.73 20.27 -3.42
CA ALA A 17 -21.32 18.91 -3.75
C ALA A 17 -19.80 18.77 -3.89
N ALA A 18 -19.12 19.78 -4.45
CA ALA A 18 -17.65 19.81 -4.52
C ALA A 18 -17.00 19.96 -3.13
N LEU A 19 -17.62 20.72 -2.22
CA LEU A 19 -17.16 20.85 -0.83
C LEU A 19 -17.41 19.56 -0.02
N ALA A 20 -18.53 18.86 -0.24
CA ALA A 20 -18.80 17.57 0.39
C ALA A 20 -17.86 16.45 -0.10
N ALA A 21 -17.44 16.48 -1.36
CA ALA A 21 -16.41 15.57 -1.89
C ALA A 21 -15.03 15.78 -1.25
N GLY A 22 -14.76 16.98 -0.70
CA GLY A 22 -13.50 17.30 -0.01
C GLY A 22 -13.38 16.70 1.40
N LEU A 23 -14.49 16.40 2.07
CA LEU A 23 -14.50 15.92 3.46
C LEU A 23 -14.26 14.40 3.61
N CYS A 24 -14.38 13.63 2.52
CA CYS A 24 -14.03 12.21 2.47
C CYS A 24 -12.82 11.89 1.60
N ALA A 25 -12.10 12.92 1.10
CA ALA A 25 -10.84 12.72 0.42
C ALA A 25 -9.76 12.37 1.45
N ALA A 26 -9.75 11.11 1.89
CA ALA A 26 -8.55 10.51 2.48
C ALA A 26 -7.39 10.82 1.55
N GLN A 27 -6.41 11.58 2.04
CA GLN A 27 -5.01 11.89 1.61
C GLN A 27 -4.48 11.56 0.19
N TYR A 28 -5.31 11.22 -0.79
CA TYR A 28 -4.96 11.02 -2.18
C TYR A 28 -4.96 12.39 -2.84
N GLU A 29 -3.81 13.05 -2.72
CA GLU A 29 -3.48 14.14 -3.62
C GLU A 29 -3.60 13.60 -5.06
N GLN A 30 -4.46 14.21 -5.88
CA GLN A 30 -4.61 13.80 -7.27
C GLN A 30 -3.32 14.20 -8.02
N TYR A 31 -2.40 13.24 -8.20
CA TYR A 31 -1.21 13.42 -9.02
C TYR A 31 -1.15 12.39 -10.15
N SER A 32 -0.42 12.74 -11.21
CA SER A 32 -0.08 11.82 -12.30
C SER A 32 1.31 11.24 -12.06
N VAL A 33 1.45 9.91 -12.17
CA VAL A 33 2.75 9.22 -12.07
C VAL A 33 3.77 9.74 -13.10
N ARG A 34 3.31 10.26 -14.24
CA ARG A 34 4.16 10.89 -15.27
C ARG A 34 4.41 12.37 -15.01
N GLY A 35 3.45 13.05 -14.39
CA GLY A 35 3.44 14.50 -14.19
C GLY A 35 3.76 14.92 -12.76
N PHE A 36 4.52 14.12 -12.01
CA PHE A 36 4.86 14.46 -10.64
C PHE A 36 5.80 15.70 -10.61
N PRO A 37 5.55 16.69 -9.75
CA PRO A 37 6.29 17.95 -9.76
C PRO A 37 7.79 17.73 -9.51
N ALA A 38 8.62 18.19 -10.45
CA ALA A 38 10.07 17.99 -10.41
C ALA A 38 10.73 18.54 -9.14
N ALA A 39 10.23 19.66 -8.61
CA ALA A 39 10.74 20.27 -7.37
C ALA A 39 10.50 19.42 -6.11
N ALA A 40 9.53 18.49 -6.15
CA ALA A 40 9.24 17.59 -5.04
C ALA A 40 9.89 16.20 -5.20
N LEU A 41 10.61 15.96 -6.32
CA LEU A 41 11.30 14.70 -6.57
C LEU A 41 12.67 14.69 -5.88
N GLU A 42 12.87 13.71 -5.01
CA GLU A 42 14.18 13.37 -4.45
C GLU A 42 14.19 11.88 -4.04
N PRO A 43 15.36 11.26 -3.84
CA PRO A 43 15.42 9.86 -3.41
C PRO A 43 14.71 9.66 -2.06
N LEU A 44 13.77 8.70 -2.00
CA LEU A 44 12.94 8.42 -0.82
C LEU A 44 13.76 8.31 0.47
N GLN A 45 14.86 7.55 0.43
CA GLN A 45 15.72 7.35 1.59
C GLN A 45 16.35 8.65 2.09
N ARG A 46 16.71 9.56 1.19
CA ARG A 46 17.31 10.85 1.56
C ARG A 46 16.26 11.73 2.24
N ALA A 47 15.06 11.82 1.68
CA ALA A 47 13.96 12.58 2.26
C ALA A 47 13.61 12.08 3.67
N TYR A 48 13.48 10.76 3.82
CA TYR A 48 13.14 10.13 5.10
C TYR A 48 14.25 10.33 6.14
N ALA A 49 15.52 10.06 5.80
CA ALA A 49 16.64 10.24 6.72
C ALA A 49 16.76 11.70 7.21
N ARG A 50 16.67 12.67 6.29
CA ARG A 50 16.69 14.11 6.63
C ARG A 50 15.55 14.48 7.59
N ALA A 51 14.35 13.92 7.39
CA ALA A 51 13.20 14.19 8.25
C ALA A 51 13.39 13.62 9.68
N LEU A 52 14.08 12.47 9.81
CA LEU A 52 14.44 11.88 11.10
C LEU A 52 15.57 12.62 11.81
N GLU A 53 16.55 13.15 11.07
CA GLU A 53 17.58 14.04 11.64
C GLU A 53 16.92 15.30 12.24
N GLN A 54 16.02 15.94 11.48
CA GLN A 54 15.24 17.08 11.97
C GLN A 54 14.36 16.73 13.18
N TYR A 55 13.85 15.49 13.24
CA TYR A 55 13.12 15.00 14.40
C TYR A 55 14.03 14.91 15.63
N ALA A 56 15.24 14.37 15.47
CA ALA A 56 16.23 14.25 16.54
C ALA A 56 16.68 15.63 17.04
N ASP A 57 16.79 16.61 16.14
CA ASP A 57 17.13 18.01 16.44
C ASP A 57 15.95 18.83 16.99
N ALA A 58 14.80 18.21 17.26
CA ALA A 58 13.58 18.86 17.75
C ALA A 58 13.01 19.96 16.81
N ARG A 59 13.35 19.90 15.51
CA ARG A 59 12.80 20.76 14.46
C ARG A 59 11.48 20.20 13.96
N TRP A 60 10.45 20.31 14.80
CA TRP A 60 9.17 19.59 14.63
C TRP A 60 8.43 19.93 13.33
N ALA A 61 8.42 21.20 12.93
CA ALA A 61 7.67 21.65 11.76
C ALA A 61 8.32 21.14 10.47
N GLU A 62 9.64 21.26 10.35
CA GLU A 62 10.41 20.77 9.22
C GLU A 62 10.41 19.24 9.15
N SER A 63 10.56 18.58 10.30
CA SER A 63 10.47 17.11 10.37
C SER A 63 9.12 16.61 9.88
N ALA A 64 8.01 17.23 10.32
CA ALA A 64 6.67 16.88 9.86
C ALA A 64 6.52 17.05 8.34
N GLN A 65 6.99 18.17 7.79
CA GLN A 65 6.97 18.41 6.33
C GLN A 65 7.82 17.38 5.57
N GLY A 66 9.01 17.06 6.08
CA GLY A 66 9.89 16.04 5.50
C GLY A 66 9.28 14.64 5.53
N LEU A 67 8.61 14.27 6.62
CA LEU A 67 7.91 13.00 6.77
C LEU A 67 6.71 12.91 5.80
N GLU A 68 5.88 13.96 5.70
CA GLU A 68 4.79 14.04 4.73
C GLU A 68 5.30 13.93 3.28
N ALA A 69 6.41 14.61 2.94
CA ALA A 69 7.05 14.50 1.63
C ALA A 69 7.56 13.08 1.36
N SER A 70 8.17 12.42 2.35
CA SER A 70 8.65 11.05 2.22
C SER A 70 7.51 10.05 1.98
N LEU A 71 6.35 10.24 2.66
CA LEU A 71 5.14 9.45 2.43
C LEU A 71 4.60 9.62 1.00
N ARG A 72 4.59 10.85 0.47
CA ARG A 72 4.20 11.13 -0.92
C ARG A 72 5.13 10.45 -1.92
N LEU A 73 6.45 10.51 -1.71
CA LEU A 73 7.44 9.83 -2.55
C LEU A 73 7.28 8.31 -2.53
N HIS A 74 6.99 7.73 -1.37
CA HIS A 74 6.74 6.29 -1.25
C HIS A 74 5.47 5.86 -2.02
N ARG A 75 4.38 6.63 -1.93
CA ARG A 75 3.17 6.38 -2.74
C ARG A 75 3.45 6.50 -4.22
N LEU A 76 4.17 7.54 -4.65
CA LEU A 76 4.56 7.71 -6.05
C LEU A 76 5.33 6.51 -6.58
N LEU A 77 6.28 5.98 -5.80
CA LEU A 77 7.05 4.79 -6.16
C LEU A 77 6.13 3.59 -6.36
N ARG A 78 5.30 3.27 -5.36
CA ARG A 78 4.34 2.14 -5.39
C ARG A 78 3.38 2.25 -6.57
N ASP A 79 2.79 3.42 -6.79
CA ASP A 79 1.80 3.64 -7.84
C ASP A 79 2.46 3.58 -9.23
N SER A 80 3.72 3.99 -9.36
CA SER A 80 4.50 3.89 -10.60
C SER A 80 4.87 2.44 -10.93
N GLU A 81 5.16 1.61 -9.91
CA GLU A 81 5.37 0.18 -10.09
C GLU A 81 4.07 -0.47 -10.59
N ALA A 82 2.97 -0.28 -9.86
CA ALA A 82 1.66 -0.76 -10.24
C ALA A 82 1.27 -0.34 -11.68
N HIS A 83 1.51 0.92 -12.05
CA HIS A 83 1.29 1.43 -13.40
C HIS A 83 2.03 0.61 -14.47
N CYS A 84 3.34 0.37 -14.27
CA CYS A 84 4.13 -0.38 -15.24
C CYS A 84 3.73 -1.85 -15.32
N HIS A 85 3.43 -2.50 -14.20
CA HIS A 85 2.98 -3.89 -14.19
C HIS A 85 1.62 -4.05 -14.88
N ARG A 86 0.67 -3.15 -14.66
CA ARG A 86 -0.62 -3.14 -15.38
C ARG A 86 -0.45 -2.90 -16.88
N ARG A 87 0.39 -1.94 -17.27
CA ARG A 87 0.67 -1.67 -18.70
C ARG A 87 1.32 -2.87 -19.41
N CYS A 88 2.12 -3.64 -18.68
CA CYS A 88 2.84 -4.81 -19.20
C CYS A 88 2.13 -6.14 -18.90
N ALA A 89 0.91 -6.09 -18.37
CA ALA A 89 0.04 -7.25 -18.25
C ALA A 89 -0.52 -7.56 -19.65
N GLY A 90 0.05 -8.58 -20.30
CA GLY A 90 -0.35 -9.00 -21.64
C GLY A 90 -0.46 -10.52 -21.73
N GLU A 91 -1.47 -10.97 -22.48
CA GLU A 91 -1.65 -12.37 -22.82
C GLU A 91 -0.71 -12.74 -23.99
N PRO A 92 -0.11 -13.94 -24.01
CA PRO A 92 0.80 -14.31 -25.07
C PRO A 92 0.10 -14.30 -26.44
N PRO A 93 0.82 -13.98 -27.53
CA PRO A 93 0.34 -14.33 -28.85
C PRO A 93 0.12 -15.85 -28.92
N ALA A 94 -1.01 -16.26 -29.49
CA ALA A 94 -1.28 -17.67 -29.75
C ALA A 94 -0.23 -18.19 -30.73
N GLY A 95 0.61 -19.12 -30.27
CA GLY A 95 1.70 -19.70 -31.05
C GLY A 95 1.78 -21.21 -30.83
N GLU A 96 2.25 -21.91 -31.86
CA GLU A 96 2.43 -23.37 -31.91
C GLU A 96 3.67 -23.85 -31.14
N ASP A 97 4.51 -22.94 -30.64
CA ASP A 97 5.73 -23.25 -29.92
C ASP A 97 5.49 -24.14 -28.68
N PRO A 98 6.46 -24.97 -28.28
CA PRO A 98 6.44 -25.69 -27.01
C PRO A 98 6.12 -24.77 -25.83
N ARG A 99 5.38 -25.29 -24.84
CA ARG A 99 4.85 -24.51 -23.72
C ARG A 99 5.94 -23.77 -22.94
N GLU A 100 7.10 -24.40 -22.78
CA GLU A 100 8.27 -23.87 -22.10
C GLU A 100 8.84 -22.65 -22.84
N LEU A 101 9.07 -22.77 -24.15
CA LEU A 101 9.57 -21.67 -24.98
C LEU A 101 8.60 -20.48 -25.00
N ARG A 102 7.28 -20.73 -25.05
CA ARG A 102 6.26 -19.68 -24.91
C ARG A 102 6.28 -19.00 -23.54
N LEU A 103 6.56 -19.75 -22.47
CA LEU A 103 6.68 -19.19 -21.12
C LEU A 103 7.93 -18.29 -21.01
N PHE A 104 9.08 -18.73 -21.52
CA PHE A 104 10.30 -17.92 -21.54
C PHE A 104 10.14 -16.67 -22.42
N GLY A 105 9.56 -16.80 -23.60
CA GLY A 105 9.26 -15.67 -24.47
C GLY A 105 8.38 -14.62 -23.79
N ARG A 106 7.32 -15.06 -23.09
CA ARG A 106 6.48 -14.16 -22.27
C ARG A 106 7.27 -13.42 -21.20
N LEU A 107 8.11 -14.14 -20.45
CA LEU A 107 8.91 -13.55 -19.40
C LEU A 107 9.84 -12.45 -19.96
N LEU A 108 10.51 -12.74 -21.08
CA LEU A 108 11.42 -11.79 -21.73
C LEU A 108 10.69 -10.57 -22.32
N LEU A 109 9.53 -10.77 -22.94
CA LEU A 109 8.70 -9.67 -23.46
C LEU A 109 8.19 -8.77 -22.33
N ARG A 110 7.66 -9.36 -21.25
CA ARG A 110 7.22 -8.62 -20.06
C ARG A 110 8.38 -7.85 -19.43
N ALA A 111 9.54 -8.49 -19.26
CA ALA A 111 10.76 -7.86 -18.78
C ALA A 111 11.18 -6.66 -19.65
N GLY A 112 11.14 -6.81 -20.99
CA GLY A 112 11.41 -5.73 -21.93
C GLY A 112 10.44 -4.56 -21.79
N CYS A 113 9.13 -4.85 -21.69
CA CYS A 113 8.09 -3.85 -21.46
C CYS A 113 8.30 -3.10 -20.13
N LEU A 114 8.54 -3.82 -19.03
CA LEU A 114 8.77 -3.23 -17.71
C LEU A 114 9.98 -2.30 -17.71
N ARG A 115 11.10 -2.70 -18.33
CA ARG A 115 12.28 -1.84 -18.47
C ARG A 115 11.99 -0.56 -19.25
N SER A 116 11.25 -0.66 -20.36
CA SER A 116 10.87 0.51 -21.15
C SER A 116 9.95 1.45 -20.37
N CYS A 117 8.94 0.90 -19.69
CA CYS A 117 8.02 1.69 -18.89
C CYS A 117 8.72 2.40 -17.73
N LYS A 118 9.58 1.69 -16.97
CA LYS A 118 10.31 2.28 -15.85
C LYS A 118 11.23 3.42 -16.30
N ARG A 119 11.85 3.31 -17.48
CA ARG A 119 12.68 4.38 -18.06
C ARG A 119 11.90 5.67 -18.36
N GLU A 120 10.61 5.59 -18.61
CA GLU A 120 9.75 6.74 -18.92
C GLU A 120 9.28 7.50 -17.66
N LEU A 121 9.39 6.90 -16.46
CA LEU A 121 8.87 7.49 -15.23
C LEU A 121 9.98 8.10 -14.37
N PRO A 122 9.82 9.34 -13.89
CA PRO A 122 10.89 10.07 -13.22
C PRO A 122 11.28 9.47 -11.86
N VAL A 123 10.36 8.79 -11.17
CA VAL A 123 10.63 8.16 -9.87
C VAL A 123 11.68 7.05 -9.96
N PHE A 124 11.78 6.35 -11.10
CA PHE A 124 12.77 5.28 -11.31
C PHE A 124 14.13 5.79 -11.80
N GLN A 125 14.24 7.09 -12.09
CA GLN A 125 15.53 7.73 -12.38
C GLN A 125 16.27 8.12 -11.09
N LEU A 126 15.60 8.02 -9.93
CA LEU A 126 16.17 8.26 -8.62
C LEU A 126 16.75 6.97 -8.04
N ARG A 127 17.62 7.10 -7.04
CA ARG A 127 18.15 5.94 -6.31
C ARG A 127 17.00 5.19 -5.63
N TYR A 128 16.89 3.90 -5.95
CA TYR A 128 15.90 3.02 -5.33
C TYR A 128 16.14 2.91 -3.81
N PRO A 129 15.08 2.95 -2.98
CA PRO A 129 15.22 2.89 -1.52
C PRO A 129 15.76 1.53 -1.06
N PRO A 130 16.57 1.49 0.02
CA PRO A 130 17.01 0.22 0.59
C PRO A 130 15.81 -0.49 1.23
N ALA A 131 15.90 -1.81 1.33
CA ALA A 131 14.80 -2.64 1.82
C ALA A 131 14.35 -2.30 3.25
N GLN A 132 15.27 -1.82 4.10
CA GLN A 132 14.90 -1.37 5.45
C GLN A 132 13.94 -0.19 5.41
N THR A 133 14.16 0.78 4.52
CA THR A 133 13.24 1.91 4.33
C THR A 133 11.89 1.41 3.88
N LEU A 134 11.83 0.53 2.88
CA LEU A 134 10.55 -0.05 2.44
C LEU A 134 9.82 -0.78 3.58
N ARG A 135 10.55 -1.53 4.42
CA ARG A 135 9.99 -2.17 5.63
C ARG A 135 9.42 -1.16 6.62
N ASP A 136 10.10 -0.04 6.85
CA ASP A 136 9.64 1.01 7.75
C ASP A 136 8.31 1.60 7.26
N PHE A 137 8.21 1.89 5.95
CA PHE A 137 6.98 2.41 5.35
C PHE A 137 5.84 1.37 5.36
N GLN A 138 6.13 0.09 5.07
CA GLN A 138 5.15 -1.00 5.19
C GLN A 138 4.60 -1.17 6.61
N ARG A 139 5.44 -0.96 7.63
CA ARG A 139 5.05 -0.97 9.04
C ARG A 139 4.42 0.34 9.52
N ARG A 140 4.25 1.30 8.62
CA ARG A 140 3.75 2.66 8.88
C ARG A 140 4.61 3.43 9.89
N GLN A 141 5.89 3.07 10.03
CA GLN A 141 6.84 3.70 10.96
C GLN A 141 6.94 5.24 10.81
N PRO A 142 6.90 5.84 9.59
CA PRO A 142 6.91 7.30 9.47
C PRO A 142 5.77 7.99 10.22
N TYR A 143 4.61 7.33 10.36
CA TYR A 143 3.47 7.87 11.10
C TYR A 143 3.71 7.97 12.60
N GLN A 144 4.57 7.09 13.16
CA GLN A 144 4.98 7.17 14.57
C GLN A 144 5.70 8.49 14.86
N TYR A 145 6.65 8.87 13.99
CA TYR A 145 7.37 10.13 14.13
C TYR A 145 6.48 11.32 13.76
N LEU A 146 5.67 11.17 12.72
CA LEU A 146 4.84 12.24 12.18
C LEU A 146 3.80 12.72 13.20
N HIS A 147 3.11 11.80 13.89
CA HIS A 147 2.09 12.21 14.85
C HIS A 147 2.67 13.06 15.98
N TYR A 148 3.86 12.70 16.48
CA TYR A 148 4.51 13.44 17.54
C TYR A 148 5.02 14.81 17.05
N ALA A 149 5.65 14.85 15.87
CA ALA A 149 6.11 16.11 15.26
C ALA A 149 4.94 17.09 14.98
N LEU A 150 3.80 16.58 14.50
CA LEU A 150 2.57 17.36 14.30
C LEU A 150 2.01 17.89 15.61
N PHE A 151 1.97 17.05 16.66
CA PHE A 151 1.54 17.46 17.99
C PHE A 151 2.42 18.59 18.54
N LYS A 152 3.74 18.43 18.47
CA LYS A 152 4.70 19.46 18.92
C LYS A 152 4.64 20.74 18.10
N SER A 153 4.09 20.68 16.89
CA SER A 153 3.83 21.82 16.00
C SER A 153 2.40 22.37 16.12
N ASN A 154 1.66 22.02 17.18
CA ASN A 154 0.29 22.44 17.45
C ASN A 154 -0.75 22.07 16.37
N LYS A 155 -0.50 21.00 15.61
CA LYS A 155 -1.42 20.44 14.59
C LYS A 155 -2.07 19.17 15.13
N ILE A 156 -2.83 19.30 16.21
CA ILE A 156 -3.30 18.15 17.00
C ILE A 156 -4.27 17.26 16.20
N GLU A 157 -5.16 17.84 15.40
CA GLU A 157 -6.08 17.11 14.51
C GLU A 157 -5.34 16.12 13.58
N LYS A 158 -4.31 16.62 12.88
CA LYS A 158 -3.47 15.78 12.01
C LYS A 158 -2.65 14.76 12.80
N ALA A 159 -2.23 15.11 14.01
CA ALA A 159 -1.53 14.18 14.89
C ALA A 159 -2.42 12.99 15.28
N VAL A 160 -3.70 13.21 15.54
CA VAL A 160 -4.68 12.14 15.82
C VAL A 160 -4.78 11.19 14.64
N SER A 161 -4.98 11.71 13.42
CA SER A 161 -5.07 10.87 12.22
C SER A 161 -3.77 10.09 11.96
N ALA A 162 -2.60 10.72 12.13
CA ALA A 162 -1.31 10.04 11.98
C ALA A 162 -1.10 8.94 13.05
N ALA A 163 -1.43 9.20 14.31
CA ALA A 163 -1.34 8.22 15.38
C ALA A 163 -2.28 7.03 15.14
N HIS A 164 -3.52 7.32 14.74
CA HIS A 164 -4.51 6.31 14.37
C HIS A 164 -4.00 5.44 13.20
N THR A 165 -3.48 6.07 12.14
CA THR A 165 -2.89 5.40 10.98
C THR A 165 -1.76 4.44 11.36
N PHE A 166 -0.87 4.83 12.28
CA PHE A 166 0.18 3.96 12.80
C PHE A 166 -0.37 2.74 13.56
N LEU A 167 -1.38 2.96 14.40
CA LEU A 167 -1.99 1.92 15.25
C LEU A 167 -2.73 0.85 14.45
N GLN A 168 -3.21 1.15 13.24
CA GLN A 168 -3.81 0.14 12.35
C GLN A 168 -2.84 -1.01 12.01
N LYS A 169 -1.53 -0.76 11.99
CA LYS A 169 -0.49 -1.81 11.82
C LYS A 169 0.16 -2.23 13.14
N ASN A 170 0.09 -1.37 14.15
CA ASN A 170 0.79 -1.56 15.41
C ASN A 170 -0.21 -1.46 16.59
N PRO A 171 -1.25 -2.31 16.65
CA PRO A 171 -2.39 -2.12 17.57
C PRO A 171 -2.01 -2.26 19.05
N LYS A 172 -0.85 -2.86 19.34
CA LYS A 172 -0.33 -3.08 20.69
C LYS A 172 0.77 -2.09 21.08
N HIS A 173 1.04 -1.08 20.27
CA HIS A 173 2.10 -0.11 20.58
C HIS A 173 1.68 0.83 21.72
N GLU A 174 2.14 0.51 22.94
CA GLU A 174 1.70 1.15 24.18
C GLU A 174 1.87 2.67 24.18
N MET A 175 3.01 3.17 23.70
CA MET A 175 3.31 4.60 23.75
C MET A 175 2.36 5.41 22.86
N THR A 176 2.04 4.93 21.66
CA THR A 176 1.10 5.65 20.77
C THR A 176 -0.33 5.57 21.29
N LEU A 177 -0.72 4.45 21.91
CA LEU A 177 -2.03 4.36 22.58
C LEU A 177 -2.16 5.39 23.71
N ARG A 178 -1.11 5.59 24.52
CA ARG A 178 -1.09 6.63 25.55
C ARG A 178 -1.21 8.03 24.96
N TYR A 179 -0.50 8.33 23.87
CA TYR A 179 -0.65 9.61 23.17
C TYR A 179 -2.07 9.81 22.62
N LEU A 180 -2.66 8.78 22.02
CA LEU A 180 -4.03 8.88 21.50
C LEU A 180 -5.03 9.16 22.61
N ASN A 181 -4.91 8.47 23.77
CA ASN A 181 -5.71 8.75 24.97
C ASN A 181 -5.52 10.18 25.47
N TYR A 182 -4.29 10.69 25.45
CA TYR A 182 -4.01 12.07 25.80
C TYR A 182 -4.64 13.06 24.82
N TYR A 183 -4.62 12.79 23.51
CA TYR A 183 -5.29 13.66 22.53
C TYR A 183 -6.81 13.73 22.77
N ARG A 184 -7.44 12.66 23.26
CA ARG A 184 -8.87 12.65 23.64
C ARG A 184 -9.22 13.67 24.73
N THR A 185 -8.26 14.05 25.56
CA THR A 185 -8.48 15.05 26.61
C THR A 185 -8.36 16.47 26.09
N LEU A 186 -7.85 16.67 24.87
CA LEU A 186 -7.58 17.98 24.28
C LEU A 186 -8.66 18.40 23.27
N LEU A 187 -9.24 17.44 22.55
CA LEU A 187 -10.31 17.67 21.59
C LEU A 187 -11.19 16.42 21.45
N ASP A 188 -12.34 16.59 20.82
CA ASP A 188 -13.17 15.47 20.37
C ASP A 188 -12.47 14.77 19.20
N VAL A 189 -11.81 13.65 19.48
CA VAL A 189 -10.95 12.96 18.50
C VAL A 189 -11.73 12.16 17.46
N ASP A 190 -13.00 11.85 17.70
CA ASP A 190 -13.73 10.83 16.93
C ASP A 190 -13.86 11.24 15.46
N GLU A 191 -13.96 12.54 15.18
CA GLU A 191 -13.95 13.10 13.83
C GLU A 191 -12.60 12.94 13.10
N TYR A 192 -11.50 12.85 13.85
CA TYR A 192 -10.13 12.82 13.33
C TYR A 192 -9.49 11.43 13.33
N LEU A 193 -10.20 10.39 13.78
CA LEU A 193 -9.79 8.98 13.75
C LEU A 193 -9.86 8.40 12.31
N VAL A 194 -9.15 9.04 11.39
CA VAL A 194 -9.06 8.66 9.99
C VAL A 194 -7.78 7.86 9.76
N ASP A 195 -7.88 6.72 9.07
CA ASP A 195 -6.70 6.03 8.53
C ASP A 195 -6.27 6.70 7.21
N LEU A 196 -5.10 7.34 7.22
CA LEU A 196 -4.53 8.06 6.09
C LEU A 196 -4.01 7.12 4.99
N GLU A 197 -3.85 5.83 5.28
CA GLU A 197 -3.46 4.78 4.34
C GLU A 197 -4.63 3.79 4.09
N ALA A 198 -5.86 4.21 4.39
CA ALA A 198 -7.05 3.40 4.14
C ALA A 198 -7.15 3.01 2.67
N GLN A 199 -7.38 1.73 2.40
CA GLN A 199 -7.56 1.24 1.04
C GLN A 199 -8.98 1.53 0.53
N PRO A 200 -9.19 1.72 -0.78
CA PRO A 200 -10.50 2.06 -1.34
C PRO A 200 -11.63 1.08 -0.97
N TYR A 201 -11.31 -0.21 -0.78
CA TYR A 201 -12.27 -1.24 -0.40
C TYR A 201 -12.66 -1.23 1.08
N GLU A 202 -11.80 -0.72 1.97
CA GLU A 202 -12.01 -0.77 3.43
C GLU A 202 -13.26 0.02 3.89
N PRO A 203 -13.48 1.29 3.48
CA PRO A 203 -14.68 2.02 3.91
C PRO A 203 -15.97 1.42 3.34
N ILE A 204 -15.92 0.87 2.11
CA ILE A 204 -17.06 0.17 1.49
C ILE A 204 -17.39 -1.10 2.29
N PHE A 205 -16.37 -1.87 2.66
CA PHE A 205 -16.54 -3.06 3.49
C PHE A 205 -17.14 -2.73 4.86
N VAL A 206 -16.60 -1.72 5.56
CA VAL A 206 -17.12 -1.28 6.87
C VAL A 206 -18.57 -0.81 6.75
N ARG A 207 -18.93 -0.09 5.68
CA ARG A 207 -20.31 0.31 5.39
C ARG A 207 -21.21 -0.92 5.17
N SER A 208 -20.76 -1.91 4.40
CA SER A 208 -21.50 -3.15 4.17
C SER A 208 -21.82 -3.91 5.47
N VAL A 209 -20.87 -3.92 6.42
CA VAL A 209 -21.05 -4.58 7.74
C VAL A 209 -22.07 -3.83 8.59
N LYS A 210 -22.07 -2.49 8.55
CA LYS A 210 -23.09 -1.67 9.23
C LYS A 210 -24.49 -1.96 8.67
N LEU A 211 -24.62 -2.02 7.34
CA LEU A 211 -25.90 -2.35 6.67
C LEU A 211 -26.39 -3.75 7.04
N TYR A 212 -25.48 -4.73 7.09
CA TYR A 212 -25.79 -6.09 7.51
C TYR A 212 -26.35 -6.13 8.94
N ASN A 213 -25.67 -5.48 9.89
CA ASN A 213 -26.09 -5.43 11.29
C ASN A 213 -27.42 -4.69 11.49
N ASN A 214 -27.76 -3.77 10.58
CA ASN A 214 -29.01 -3.03 10.59
C ASN A 214 -30.16 -3.76 9.86
N GLY A 215 -29.91 -4.95 9.31
CA GLY A 215 -30.91 -5.78 8.61
C GLY A 215 -31.12 -5.45 7.13
N ASP A 216 -30.38 -4.48 6.56
CA ASP A 216 -30.42 -4.20 5.13
C ASP A 216 -29.44 -5.11 4.37
N PHE A 217 -29.87 -6.36 4.20
CA PHE A 217 -29.05 -7.38 3.54
C PHE A 217 -28.82 -7.10 2.05
N ARG A 218 -29.77 -6.44 1.37
CA ARG A 218 -29.66 -6.17 -0.07
C ARG A 218 -28.59 -5.12 -0.35
N SER A 219 -28.62 -3.99 0.36
CA SER A 219 -27.60 -2.95 0.22
C SER A 219 -26.25 -3.45 0.73
N SER A 220 -26.25 -4.24 1.81
CA SER A 220 -25.03 -4.89 2.32
C SER A 220 -24.38 -5.79 1.26
N ALA A 221 -25.15 -6.66 0.60
CA ALA A 221 -24.63 -7.55 -0.45
C ALA A 221 -24.03 -6.75 -1.62
N ALA A 222 -24.70 -5.69 -2.07
CA ALA A 222 -24.18 -4.82 -3.14
C ALA A 222 -22.86 -4.14 -2.74
N ASP A 223 -22.77 -3.61 -1.52
CA ASP A 223 -21.52 -3.02 -1.01
C ASP A 223 -20.42 -4.08 -0.85
N MET A 224 -20.75 -5.31 -0.44
CA MET A 224 -19.77 -6.40 -0.35
C MET A 224 -19.20 -6.77 -1.72
N GLU A 225 -20.05 -6.89 -2.75
CA GLU A 225 -19.62 -7.15 -4.13
C GLU A 225 -18.71 -6.04 -4.66
N GLN A 226 -19.06 -4.78 -4.38
CA GLN A 226 -18.22 -3.64 -4.74
C GLN A 226 -16.89 -3.64 -3.99
N ALA A 227 -16.89 -3.93 -2.67
CA ALA A 227 -15.68 -4.01 -1.87
C ALA A 227 -14.74 -5.12 -2.38
N LEU A 228 -15.28 -6.27 -2.79
CA LEU A 228 -14.50 -7.35 -3.39
C LEU A 228 -13.84 -6.91 -4.71
N ALA A 229 -14.57 -6.21 -5.58
CA ALA A 229 -14.02 -5.70 -6.83
C ALA A 229 -12.85 -4.73 -6.60
N GLU A 230 -13.00 -3.79 -5.66
CA GLU A 230 -11.93 -2.84 -5.29
C GLU A 230 -10.76 -3.54 -4.57
N TYR A 231 -11.03 -4.57 -3.78
CA TYR A 231 -10.01 -5.38 -3.13
C TYR A 231 -9.12 -6.08 -4.16
N TYR A 232 -9.70 -6.69 -5.22
CA TYR A 232 -8.90 -7.37 -6.24
C TYR A 232 -8.00 -6.40 -7.02
N LYS A 233 -8.47 -5.17 -7.30
CA LYS A 233 -7.61 -4.13 -7.89
C LYS A 233 -6.44 -3.79 -6.98
N ALA A 234 -6.70 -3.55 -5.70
CA ALA A 234 -5.65 -3.26 -4.72
C ALA A 234 -4.68 -4.45 -4.54
N TYR A 235 -5.19 -5.67 -4.65
CA TYR A 235 -4.40 -6.90 -4.59
C TYR A 235 -3.44 -7.04 -5.78
N GLU A 236 -3.92 -6.79 -7.01
CA GLU A 236 -3.08 -6.80 -8.21
C GLU A 236 -1.98 -5.71 -8.17
N ASP A 237 -2.34 -4.50 -7.73
CA ASP A 237 -1.38 -3.41 -7.53
C ASP A 237 -0.32 -3.75 -6.45
N CYS A 238 -0.72 -4.49 -5.42
CA CYS A 238 0.21 -5.02 -4.41
C CYS A 238 1.15 -6.09 -4.99
N LEU A 239 0.64 -7.04 -5.76
CA LEU A 239 1.48 -8.07 -6.42
C LEU A 239 2.51 -7.43 -7.35
N ALA A 240 2.13 -6.38 -8.08
CA ALA A 240 3.04 -5.60 -8.92
C ALA A 240 4.23 -5.02 -8.13
N GLY A 241 4.00 -4.46 -6.94
CA GLY A 241 5.07 -3.93 -6.10
C GLY A 241 6.02 -4.99 -5.54
N CYS A 242 5.56 -6.24 -5.41
CA CYS A 242 6.37 -7.34 -4.89
C CYS A 242 7.38 -7.90 -5.90
N GLU A 243 7.09 -7.82 -7.20
CA GLU A 243 7.98 -8.32 -8.27
C GLU A 243 9.25 -7.45 -8.44
N GLY A 244 9.27 -6.21 -7.92
CA GLY A 244 10.40 -5.29 -8.01
C GLY A 244 11.37 -5.29 -6.81
N ALA A 245 10.99 -5.87 -5.68
CA ALA A 245 11.72 -5.77 -4.41
C ALA A 245 12.64 -6.97 -4.12
N TYR A 246 13.10 -7.69 -5.15
CA TYR A 246 13.91 -8.90 -4.97
C TYR A 246 15.33 -8.55 -4.51
N GLU A 247 15.68 -8.89 -3.27
CA GLU A 247 17.06 -8.87 -2.81
C GLU A 247 17.80 -10.09 -3.39
N LEU A 248 18.85 -9.85 -4.16
CA LEU A 248 19.76 -10.90 -4.61
C LEU A 248 20.61 -11.37 -3.43
N GLN A 249 20.20 -12.46 -2.77
CA GLN A 249 20.98 -13.03 -1.67
C GLN A 249 21.80 -14.25 -2.12
N GLU A 250 21.30 -15.04 -3.08
CA GLU A 250 22.00 -16.21 -3.64
C GLU A 250 22.24 -16.09 -5.16
N PHE A 251 23.20 -16.85 -5.71
CA PHE A 251 23.42 -16.89 -7.17
C PHE A 251 22.18 -17.36 -7.96
N LYS A 252 21.30 -18.16 -7.34
CA LYS A 252 20.05 -18.63 -7.95
C LYS A 252 18.99 -17.53 -8.08
N ASP A 253 19.10 -16.49 -7.26
CA ASP A 253 18.25 -15.30 -7.28
C ASP A 253 18.56 -14.39 -8.49
N PHE A 254 19.69 -14.62 -9.15
CA PHE A 254 20.15 -13.86 -10.30
C PHE A 254 19.12 -13.86 -11.43
N TYR A 255 18.61 -15.03 -11.84
CA TYR A 255 17.76 -15.17 -13.02
C TYR A 255 16.44 -14.37 -12.95
N PRO A 256 15.71 -14.34 -11.80
CA PRO A 256 14.59 -13.42 -11.59
C PRO A 256 14.98 -11.93 -11.59
N ALA A 257 16.13 -11.55 -11.01
CA ALA A 257 16.49 -10.14 -10.85
C ALA A 257 16.94 -9.46 -12.16
N ILE A 258 17.65 -10.16 -13.05
CA ILE A 258 17.99 -9.63 -14.38
C ILE A 258 16.75 -9.44 -15.29
N ALA A 259 15.65 -10.13 -15.00
CA ALA A 259 14.39 -9.93 -15.71
C ALA A 259 13.66 -8.63 -15.30
N GLY A 260 13.89 -8.11 -14.08
CA GLY A 260 13.18 -6.94 -13.54
C GLY A 260 14.01 -5.67 -13.29
N SER A 261 15.33 -5.76 -13.25
CA SER A 261 16.19 -4.68 -12.73
C SER A 261 16.84 -3.87 -13.86
N GLY A 262 16.23 -2.75 -14.23
CA GLY A 262 16.87 -1.66 -14.95
C GLY A 262 17.29 -0.56 -13.98
N GLY A 263 18.35 -0.80 -13.21
CA GLY A 263 18.89 0.17 -12.25
C GLY A 263 20.28 -0.25 -11.82
N LEU A 264 21.30 0.33 -12.45
CA LEU A 264 22.71 0.06 -12.20
C LEU A 264 23.11 0.42 -10.76
N GLY A 265 23.78 -0.53 -10.12
CA GLY A 265 24.52 -0.39 -8.87
C GLY A 265 25.41 -1.61 -8.69
N VAL A 266 26.35 -1.82 -9.62
CA VAL A 266 27.42 -2.81 -9.45
C VAL A 266 28.31 -2.29 -8.34
N ALA A 267 28.11 -2.80 -7.11
CA ALA A 267 29.09 -2.70 -6.05
C ALA A 267 29.99 -3.94 -6.11
N ASP A 268 31.29 -3.69 -5.95
CA ASP A 268 32.40 -4.64 -6.08
C ASP A 268 32.11 -6.06 -5.56
N LEU A 269 32.21 -7.05 -6.46
CA LEU A 269 32.32 -8.45 -6.07
C LEU A 269 33.73 -8.72 -5.54
N GLY A 270 33.94 -8.34 -4.29
CA GLY A 270 34.97 -8.93 -3.45
C GLY A 270 34.73 -10.44 -3.32
N ARG A 271 35.74 -11.23 -3.68
CA ARG A 271 35.79 -12.70 -3.62
C ARG A 271 35.43 -13.21 -2.20
N PRO A 272 34.42 -14.07 -2.00
CA PRO A 272 34.23 -14.69 -0.69
C PRO A 272 35.02 -16.01 -0.62
N SER A 273 36.04 -16.00 0.23
CA SER A 273 36.61 -17.22 0.80
C SER A 273 35.76 -17.64 2.00
N GLY A 274 35.37 -18.92 2.05
CA GLY A 274 34.81 -19.56 3.25
C GLY A 274 33.33 -19.89 3.16
N VAL A 275 33.04 -21.16 2.88
CA VAL A 275 31.71 -21.75 3.07
C VAL A 275 31.57 -22.09 4.56
N GLN A 276 30.63 -21.47 5.25
CA GLN A 276 30.12 -21.97 6.53
C GLN A 276 28.59 -22.02 6.46
N HIS A 277 28.06 -23.21 6.74
CA HIS A 277 26.64 -23.53 6.81
C HIS A 277 25.93 -22.68 7.87
N LEU A 278 24.89 -21.93 7.48
CA LEU A 278 23.89 -21.36 8.39
C LEU A 278 22.48 -21.40 7.77
N PRO A 279 21.42 -21.50 8.59
CA PRO A 279 20.11 -21.99 8.18
C PRO A 279 19.14 -20.89 7.70
N PHE A 280 18.18 -21.31 6.88
CA PHE A 280 16.94 -20.63 6.49
C PHE A 280 17.05 -19.26 5.79
N SER A 281 16.86 -19.32 4.47
CA SER A 281 16.55 -18.24 3.54
C SER A 281 15.47 -17.27 4.08
N PRO A 282 15.70 -15.95 4.09
CA PRO A 282 14.64 -14.99 4.30
C PRO A 282 13.79 -14.91 3.02
N ARG A 283 12.55 -15.38 3.13
CA ARG A 283 11.51 -15.25 2.08
C ARG A 283 11.29 -13.78 1.71
N PRO A 284 10.86 -13.48 0.47
CA PRO A 284 10.62 -12.12 0.03
C PRO A 284 9.68 -11.35 0.97
N LEU A 285 9.88 -10.03 1.04
CA LEU A 285 9.18 -9.11 1.96
C LEU A 285 7.64 -9.13 1.83
N CYS A 286 7.11 -9.66 0.72
CA CYS A 286 5.68 -9.84 0.50
C CYS A 286 5.14 -11.22 0.88
N GLU A 287 5.99 -12.20 1.18
CA GLU A 287 5.61 -13.60 1.32
C GLU A 287 5.63 -14.05 2.79
N ARG A 288 4.80 -13.39 3.60
CA ARG A 288 4.29 -13.98 4.85
C ARG A 288 2.91 -14.61 4.63
N ALA A 289 2.80 -15.43 3.58
CA ALA A 289 1.77 -16.46 3.51
C ALA A 289 2.17 -17.64 4.40
N ALA A 290 2.08 -17.50 5.72
CA ALA A 290 2.10 -18.66 6.61
C ALA A 290 0.68 -19.24 6.64
N VAL A 291 0.41 -20.23 5.77
CA VAL A 291 -0.73 -21.12 5.95
C VAL A 291 -0.45 -21.95 7.22
N GLN A 292 -0.85 -21.47 8.39
CA GLN A 292 -0.96 -22.32 9.58
C GLN A 292 -2.24 -23.17 9.46
N GLY A 293 -2.26 -24.05 8.46
CA GLY A 293 -3.21 -25.15 8.34
C GLY A 293 -2.71 -26.35 9.13
N GLY A 294 -2.76 -26.25 10.45
CA GLY A 294 -2.52 -27.41 11.31
C GLY A 294 -3.73 -28.34 11.27
N LEU A 295 -3.70 -29.35 10.40
CA LEU A 295 -4.53 -30.55 10.52
C LEU A 295 -4.12 -31.29 11.80
N ARG A 296 -4.83 -31.04 12.90
CA ARG A 296 -4.94 -32.00 14.00
C ARG A 296 -6.40 -32.10 14.42
N ASP A 297 -6.91 -33.31 14.24
CA ASP A 297 -8.27 -33.75 14.52
C ASP A 297 -8.75 -33.42 15.94
N ARG A 298 -9.96 -32.87 16.05
CA ARG A 298 -11.12 -33.46 16.76
C ARG A 298 -12.26 -32.44 16.90
N ALA A 299 -13.40 -32.80 16.28
CA ALA A 299 -14.80 -32.50 16.62
C ALA A 299 -15.16 -31.13 17.25
N HIS A 300 -15.70 -30.22 16.43
CA HIS A 300 -16.87 -29.39 16.75
C HIS A 300 -17.38 -28.66 15.50
N PRO A 301 -18.64 -28.85 15.05
CA PRO A 301 -19.22 -28.00 14.01
C PRO A 301 -19.70 -26.69 14.69
N GLN A 302 -19.55 -25.53 14.03
CA GLN A 302 -20.15 -24.19 14.34
C GLN A 302 -19.17 -23.00 14.51
N ARG A 303 -17.85 -23.13 14.36
CA ARG A 303 -16.96 -21.96 14.32
C ARG A 303 -16.16 -21.89 13.02
N GLY A 304 -16.61 -21.04 12.09
CA GLY A 304 -15.81 -20.62 10.94
C GLY A 304 -14.54 -19.93 11.44
N ARG A 305 -13.37 -20.47 11.05
CA ARG A 305 -12.07 -19.87 11.35
C ARG A 305 -11.75 -18.90 10.22
N LEU A 306 -11.63 -17.60 10.51
CA LEU A 306 -11.11 -16.63 9.54
C LEU A 306 -9.69 -17.04 9.15
N LEU A 307 -9.46 -17.25 7.86
CA LEU A 307 -8.11 -17.40 7.31
C LEU A 307 -7.45 -16.01 7.35
N ARG A 308 -6.35 -15.88 8.09
CA ARG A 308 -5.52 -14.67 8.12
C ARG A 308 -4.35 -14.88 7.18
N GLY A 309 -4.29 -14.09 6.11
CA GLY A 309 -3.10 -13.93 5.26
C GLY A 309 -2.55 -12.51 5.42
N GLU A 310 -1.22 -12.37 5.45
CA GLU A 310 -0.55 -11.09 5.27
C GLU A 310 0.06 -11.05 3.86
N ILE A 311 -0.43 -10.14 3.01
CA ILE A 311 0.16 -9.87 1.69
C ILE A 311 0.36 -8.36 1.61
N CYS A 312 1.57 -7.91 1.28
CA CYS A 312 1.98 -6.50 1.29
C CYS A 312 1.74 -5.77 2.62
N GLY A 313 1.87 -6.45 3.75
CA GLY A 313 1.68 -5.87 5.07
C GLY A 313 0.22 -5.54 5.43
N HIS A 314 -0.77 -5.79 4.55
CA HIS A 314 -2.19 -5.73 4.90
C HIS A 314 -2.60 -6.98 5.69
N HIS A 315 -3.22 -6.77 6.86
CA HIS A 315 -3.95 -7.84 7.52
C HIS A 315 -5.22 -8.04 6.70
N VAL A 316 -5.31 -9.15 5.98
CA VAL A 316 -6.49 -9.50 5.21
C VAL A 316 -7.40 -10.32 6.13
N PRO A 317 -8.54 -9.79 6.62
CA PRO A 317 -9.65 -10.67 6.95
C PRO A 317 -10.14 -11.24 5.62
N LEU A 318 -9.72 -12.46 5.27
CA LEU A 318 -10.33 -13.14 4.15
C LEU A 318 -11.80 -13.35 4.53
N PRO A 319 -12.77 -12.87 3.74
CA PRO A 319 -14.13 -13.36 3.89
C PRO A 319 -14.04 -14.86 3.68
N ALA A 320 -14.35 -15.64 4.70
CA ALA A 320 -14.71 -17.03 4.48
C ALA A 320 -16.01 -16.98 3.68
N VAL A 321 -15.88 -16.92 2.35
CA VAL A 321 -16.98 -17.09 1.42
C VAL A 321 -17.40 -18.55 1.54
N ARG A 322 -18.24 -18.84 2.54
CA ARG A 322 -19.21 -19.92 2.39
C ARG A 322 -20.29 -19.39 1.46
N LEU A 323 -19.99 -19.40 0.16
CA LEU A 323 -21.01 -19.69 -0.82
C LEU A 323 -21.45 -21.14 -0.56
N LEU A 324 -22.78 -21.36 -0.55
CA LEU A 324 -23.49 -22.65 -0.50
C LEU A 324 -23.69 -23.19 0.94
N GLN A 325 -24.90 -23.50 1.44
CA GLN A 325 -26.20 -23.83 0.82
C GLN A 325 -27.35 -23.54 1.80
N ALA A 326 -28.52 -23.19 1.24
CA ALA A 326 -29.89 -23.20 1.80
C ALA A 326 -30.17 -22.34 3.04
#